data_AF-A0A7V2AIZ3-F1
#
_entry.id   AF-A0A7V2AIZ3-F1
#
_cell.length_a   1.000
_cell.length_b   1.000
_cell.length_c   1.000
_cell.angle_alpha   90.00
_cell.angle_beta   90.00
_cell.angle_gamma   90.00
#
_symmetry.space_group_name_H-M   'P 1'
#
loop_
_entity.id
_entity.type
_entity.pdbx_description
1 polymer ?
#
loop_
_entity_poly.entity_id
_entity_poly.type
_entity_poly.pdbx_seq_one_letter_code
_entity_poly.pdbx_strand_id
1 'polypeptide(L)'
;RLLAHLYLDNGDWVQGEMLRDGMARVYSFADNRALIGQMLALEGAARQARRGIWAEPFYRVRNADSLEGLFGTFQVIEGTVRDAQTVRKMTYLNFSDDWRTDFTISITRRALKSFAALGLDPLTLKGRKVRVRGWIKKRNGPLIEASHPEQIEIIDK
;
A
#
# COMPACT_ATOMS: atom_id res chain seq x y z
N ARG A 1 6.96 -21.00 6.44
CA ARG A 1 7.33 -20.63 5.06
C ARG A 1 8.49 -19.65 5.14
N LEU A 2 9.56 -19.84 4.37
CA LEU A 2 10.66 -18.87 4.25
C LEU A 2 10.30 -17.80 3.21
N LEU A 3 10.63 -16.54 3.48
CA LEU A 3 10.54 -15.44 2.52
C LEU A 3 11.97 -15.00 2.20
N ALA A 4 12.34 -15.00 0.92
CA ALA A 4 13.70 -14.71 0.48
C ALA A 4 13.71 -13.97 -0.87
N HIS A 5 14.79 -13.24 -1.13
CA HIS A 5 15.12 -12.66 -2.43
C HIS A 5 16.02 -13.62 -3.19
N LEU A 6 15.73 -13.82 -4.47
CA LEU A 6 16.45 -14.75 -5.33
C LEU A 6 17.41 -13.96 -6.21
N TYR A 7 18.67 -14.38 -6.19
CA TYR A 7 19.74 -13.85 -7.03
C TYR A 7 20.26 -14.99 -7.91
N LEU A 8 20.51 -14.68 -9.18
CA LEU A 8 21.22 -15.57 -10.09
C LEU A 8 22.73 -15.45 -9.87
N ASP A 9 23.51 -16.38 -10.41
CA ASP A 9 24.98 -16.41 -10.25
C ASP A 9 25.68 -15.15 -10.80
N ASN A 10 25.05 -14.48 -11.77
CA ASN A 10 25.53 -13.22 -12.34
C ASN A 10 25.17 -11.99 -11.47
N GLY A 11 24.49 -12.18 -10.34
CA GLY A 11 24.06 -11.11 -9.44
C GLY A 11 22.68 -10.51 -9.75
N ASP A 12 22.00 -10.97 -10.80
CA ASP A 12 20.69 -10.44 -11.16
C ASP A 12 19.64 -10.78 -10.11
N TRP A 13 18.94 -9.75 -9.64
CA TRP A 13 17.87 -9.89 -8.66
C TRP A 13 16.54 -10.21 -9.34
N VAL A 14 16.12 -11.47 -9.25
CA VAL A 14 14.96 -11.99 -10.01
C VAL A 14 13.66 -11.22 -9.69
N GLN A 15 13.35 -10.97 -8.41
CA GLN A 15 12.15 -10.20 -8.08
C GLN A 15 12.26 -8.75 -8.55
N GLY A 16 13.47 -8.18 -8.56
CA GLY A 16 13.74 -6.86 -9.10
C GLY A 16 13.43 -6.79 -10.60
N GLU A 17 13.94 -7.74 -11.38
CA GLU A 17 13.66 -7.83 -12.82
C GLU A 17 12.16 -8.00 -13.10
N MET A 18 11.47 -8.90 -12.38
CA MET A 18 10.02 -9.07 -12.54
C MET A 18 9.24 -7.77 -12.29
N LEU A 19 9.64 -6.98 -11.30
CA LEU A 19 9.00 -5.69 -11.01
C LEU A 19 9.37 -4.64 -12.06
N ARG A 20 10.64 -4.59 -12.48
CA ARG A 20 11.12 -3.70 -13.53
C ARG A 20 10.37 -3.94 -14.83
N ASP A 21 10.13 -5.20 -15.19
CA ASP A 21 9.43 -5.56 -16.42
C ASP A 21 7.89 -5.48 -16.28
N GLY A 22 7.37 -5.06 -15.12
CA GLY A 22 5.94 -4.91 -14.90
C GLY A 22 5.19 -6.25 -14.89
N MET A 23 5.85 -7.33 -14.48
CA MET A 23 5.26 -8.67 -14.41
C MET A 23 4.69 -9.00 -13.02
N ALA A 24 4.92 -8.13 -12.03
CA ALA A 24 4.49 -8.36 -10.64
C ALA A 24 4.02 -7.07 -9.94
N ARG A 25 3.28 -7.26 -8.85
CA ARG A 25 2.96 -6.21 -7.87
C ARG A 25 3.69 -6.48 -6.56
N VAL A 26 4.04 -5.42 -5.84
CA VAL A 26 4.69 -5.54 -4.53
C VAL A 26 3.67 -5.93 -3.47
N TYR A 27 3.84 -7.14 -2.93
CA TYR A 27 3.15 -7.62 -1.74
C TYR A 27 4.17 -7.91 -0.64
N SER A 28 4.09 -7.17 0.46
CA SER A 28 5.10 -7.12 1.52
C SER A 28 4.53 -7.51 2.89
N PHE A 29 5.43 -7.83 3.83
CA PHE A 29 5.08 -8.31 5.16
C PHE A 29 5.84 -7.52 6.24
N ALA A 30 5.21 -7.34 7.40
CA ALA A 30 5.76 -6.51 8.47
C ALA A 30 7.06 -7.06 9.09
N ASP A 31 7.29 -8.37 8.98
CA ASP A 31 8.46 -9.10 9.47
C ASP A 31 9.53 -9.35 8.41
N ASN A 32 9.28 -9.00 7.14
CA ASN A 32 10.27 -9.04 6.07
C ASN A 32 10.21 -7.78 5.21
N ARG A 33 10.97 -6.77 5.66
CA ARG A 33 10.95 -5.42 5.08
C ARG A 33 12.18 -5.04 4.28
N ALA A 34 13.14 -5.97 4.15
CA ALA A 34 14.32 -5.75 3.34
C ALA A 34 13.93 -5.46 1.88
N LEU A 35 14.63 -4.52 1.25
CA LEU A 35 14.47 -4.15 -0.16
C LEU A 35 13.09 -3.65 -0.61
N ILE A 36 12.07 -3.54 0.27
CA ILE A 36 10.73 -3.07 -0.14
C ILE A 36 10.85 -1.70 -0.83
N GLY A 37 11.61 -0.76 -0.27
CA GLY A 37 11.80 0.55 -0.92
C GLY A 37 12.31 0.46 -2.36
N GLN A 38 13.23 -0.47 -2.65
CA GLN A 38 13.72 -0.72 -4.01
C GLN A 38 12.66 -1.38 -4.88
N MET A 39 11.93 -2.37 -4.35
CA MET A 39 10.81 -3.01 -5.04
C MET A 39 9.75 -1.99 -5.46
N LEU A 40 9.40 -1.07 -4.57
CA LEU A 40 8.41 -0.01 -4.80
C LEU A 40 8.86 0.98 -5.86
N ALA A 41 10.15 1.33 -5.89
CA ALA A 41 10.71 2.18 -6.92
C ALA A 41 10.62 1.52 -8.32
N LEU A 42 10.98 0.24 -8.42
CA LEU A 42 10.89 -0.53 -9.66
C LEU A 42 9.45 -0.69 -10.14
N GLU A 43 8.54 -1.09 -9.23
CA GLU A 43 7.10 -1.16 -9.50
C GLU A 43 6.54 0.18 -9.96
N GLY A 44 6.95 1.27 -9.28
CA GLY A 44 6.55 2.63 -9.60
C GLY A 44 6.95 3.05 -11.01
N ALA A 45 8.18 2.74 -11.43
CA ALA A 45 8.68 3.02 -12.78
C ALA A 45 7.93 2.19 -13.84
N ALA A 46 7.74 0.88 -13.61
CA ALA A 46 6.99 0.02 -14.52
C ALA A 46 5.54 0.47 -14.68
N ARG A 47 4.90 0.89 -13.59
CA ARG A 47 3.54 1.43 -13.59
C ARG A 47 3.41 2.74 -14.35
N GLN A 48 4.34 3.67 -14.16
CA GLN A 48 4.37 4.93 -14.91
C GLN A 48 4.54 4.70 -16.42
N ALA A 49 5.37 3.73 -16.79
CA ALA A 49 5.58 3.31 -18.18
C ALA A 49 4.45 2.44 -18.76
N ARG A 50 3.41 2.10 -17.97
CA ARG A 50 2.35 1.13 -18.34
C ARG A 50 2.91 -0.20 -18.87
N ARG A 51 4.01 -0.69 -18.29
CA ARG A 51 4.68 -1.92 -18.72
C ARG A 51 3.97 -3.16 -18.19
N GLY A 52 3.88 -4.21 -19.00
CA GLY A 52 3.36 -5.52 -18.59
C GLY A 52 1.94 -5.43 -18.05
N ILE A 53 1.71 -5.96 -16.85
CA ILE A 53 0.39 -5.98 -16.21
C ILE A 53 -0.19 -4.58 -16.02
N TRP A 54 0.64 -3.54 -15.96
CA TRP A 54 0.20 -2.15 -15.76
C TRP A 54 -0.51 -1.54 -16.98
N ALA A 55 -0.42 -2.17 -18.16
CA ALA A 55 -1.23 -1.80 -19.32
C ALA A 55 -2.71 -2.25 -19.17
N GLU A 56 -2.94 -3.31 -18.39
CA GLU A 56 -4.25 -3.93 -18.27
C GLU A 56 -5.18 -3.16 -17.32
N PRO A 57 -6.45 -2.93 -17.69
CA PRO A 57 -7.43 -2.24 -16.84
C PRO A 57 -7.62 -2.86 -15.44
N PHE A 58 -7.42 -4.17 -15.33
CA PHE A 58 -7.55 -4.89 -14.07
C PHE A 58 -6.54 -4.43 -12.99
N TYR A 59 -5.31 -4.09 -13.39
CA TYR A 59 -4.23 -3.71 -12.46
C TYR A 59 -4.07 -2.20 -12.26
N ARG A 60 -4.95 -1.39 -12.85
CA ARG A 60 -4.93 0.06 -12.64
C ARG A 60 -5.04 0.41 -11.16
N VAL A 61 -4.34 1.47 -10.77
CA VAL A 61 -4.49 2.08 -9.44
C VAL A 61 -5.93 2.58 -9.31
N ARG A 62 -6.56 2.23 -8.19
CA ARG A 62 -7.94 2.58 -7.88
C ARG A 62 -7.98 3.92 -7.15
N ASN A 63 -9.05 4.68 -7.35
CA ASN A 63 -9.35 5.81 -6.48
C ASN A 63 -10.06 5.29 -5.22
N ALA A 64 -9.76 5.88 -4.07
CA ALA A 64 -10.42 5.60 -2.80
C ALA A 64 -11.95 5.74 -2.84
N ASP A 65 -12.49 6.52 -3.78
CA ASP A 65 -13.95 6.71 -3.99
C ASP A 65 -14.62 5.64 -4.89
N SER A 66 -13.85 4.73 -5.49
CA SER A 66 -14.34 3.82 -6.53
C SER A 66 -13.87 2.37 -6.28
N LEU A 67 -14.44 1.72 -5.26
CA LEU A 67 -13.99 0.41 -4.76
C LEU A 67 -15.08 -0.66 -4.72
N GLU A 68 -16.26 -0.40 -5.28
CA GLU A 68 -17.35 -1.38 -5.33
C GLU A 68 -16.91 -2.66 -6.04
N GLY A 69 -17.30 -3.81 -5.48
CA GLY A 69 -16.99 -5.13 -6.04
C GLY A 69 -15.52 -5.57 -5.91
N LEU A 70 -14.63 -4.77 -5.29
CA LEU A 70 -13.22 -5.12 -5.12
C LEU A 70 -12.88 -5.78 -3.77
N PHE A 71 -13.89 -6.08 -2.95
CA PHE A 71 -13.69 -6.79 -1.68
C PHE A 71 -13.01 -8.15 -1.89
N GLY A 72 -12.08 -8.49 -1.00
CA GLY A 72 -11.33 -9.74 -1.09
C GLY A 72 -10.29 -9.75 -2.21
N THR A 73 -9.96 -8.60 -2.82
CA THR A 73 -8.89 -8.48 -3.81
C THR A 73 -7.73 -7.64 -3.29
N PHE A 74 -6.53 -7.91 -3.78
CA PHE A 74 -5.37 -7.05 -3.56
C PHE A 74 -5.39 -5.88 -4.54
N GLN A 75 -5.39 -4.66 -4.01
CA GLN A 75 -5.44 -3.43 -4.80
C GLN A 75 -4.35 -2.45 -4.38
N VAL A 76 -4.06 -1.53 -5.31
CA VAL A 76 -3.27 -0.34 -5.07
C VAL A 76 -4.22 0.85 -5.22
N ILE A 77 -4.38 1.62 -4.15
CA ILE A 77 -5.41 2.65 -4.02
C ILE A 77 -4.74 4.00 -3.77
N GLU A 78 -5.18 5.03 -4.47
CA GLU A 78 -4.77 6.41 -4.23
C GLU A 78 -5.94 7.24 -3.71
N GLY A 79 -5.62 8.22 -2.85
CA GLY A 79 -6.59 9.20 -2.38
C GLY A 79 -5.97 10.22 -1.44
N THR A 80 -6.73 11.28 -1.14
CA THR A 80 -6.34 12.27 -0.14
C THR A 80 -6.93 11.89 1.22
N VAL A 81 -6.09 11.80 2.24
CA VAL A 81 -6.56 11.54 3.61
C VAL A 81 -7.28 12.80 4.10
N ARG A 82 -8.58 12.72 4.33
CA ARG A 82 -9.38 13.84 4.85
C ARG A 82 -9.29 13.96 6.35
N ASP A 83 -9.25 12.82 7.04
CA ASP A 83 -9.14 12.80 8.49
C ASP A 83 -8.20 11.68 8.95
N ALA A 84 -7.46 11.95 10.02
CA ALA A 84 -6.58 10.99 10.65
C ALA A 84 -6.79 11.06 12.17
N GLN A 85 -7.18 9.94 12.76
CA GLN A 85 -7.54 9.90 14.18
C GLN A 85 -7.20 8.56 14.83
N THR A 86 -6.87 8.58 16.12
CA THR A 86 -6.68 7.38 16.92
C THR A 86 -7.87 7.15 17.83
N VAL A 87 -8.51 5.99 17.70
CA VAL A 87 -9.61 5.55 18.58
C VAL A 87 -9.19 4.26 19.27
N ARG A 88 -9.11 4.29 20.59
CA ARG A 88 -8.66 3.18 21.44
C ARG A 88 -7.26 2.67 21.07
N LYS A 89 -7.18 1.58 20.29
CA LYS A 89 -5.93 0.90 19.90
C LYS A 89 -5.73 0.88 18.38
N MET A 90 -6.49 1.69 17.64
CA MET A 90 -6.46 1.76 16.18
C MET A 90 -6.33 3.21 15.73
N THR A 91 -5.45 3.46 14.77
CA THR A 91 -5.39 4.72 14.02
C THR A 91 -6.09 4.51 12.68
N TYR A 92 -6.96 5.44 12.31
CA TYR A 92 -7.73 5.42 11.07
C TYR A 92 -7.33 6.62 10.22
N LEU A 93 -7.14 6.37 8.91
CA LEU A 93 -7.01 7.39 7.88
C LEU A 93 -8.25 7.28 6.98
N ASN A 94 -9.10 8.29 7.03
CA ASN A 94 -10.39 8.33 6.34
C ASN A 94 -10.28 9.21 5.08
N PHE A 95 -10.94 8.80 4.00
CA PHE A 95 -10.82 9.46 2.68
C PHE A 95 -12.08 10.28 2.32
N SER A 96 -13.06 10.30 3.20
CA SER A 96 -14.35 10.99 3.05
C SER A 96 -14.96 11.27 4.43
N ASP A 97 -16.07 12.03 4.43
CA ASP A 97 -16.80 12.42 5.65
C ASP A 97 -17.64 11.26 6.22
N ASP A 98 -18.12 10.32 5.38
CA ASP A 98 -18.85 9.11 5.83
C ASP A 98 -17.96 7.86 5.86
N TRP A 99 -17.21 7.72 6.94
CA TRP A 99 -16.37 6.54 7.20
C TRP A 99 -17.15 5.20 7.23
N ARG A 100 -18.49 5.20 7.35
CA ARG A 100 -19.26 3.94 7.41
C ARG A 100 -19.38 3.28 6.04
N THR A 101 -19.33 4.05 4.97
CA THR A 101 -19.41 3.56 3.59
C THR A 101 -18.08 3.64 2.87
N ASP A 102 -17.21 4.56 3.31
CA ASP A 102 -16.07 4.98 2.51
C ASP A 102 -14.77 4.26 2.85
N PHE A 103 -13.80 4.37 1.94
CA PHE A 103 -12.51 3.74 2.11
C PHE A 103 -11.78 4.26 3.35
N THR A 104 -11.20 3.33 4.10
CA THR A 104 -10.41 3.61 5.29
C THR A 104 -9.10 2.82 5.27
N ILE A 105 -8.02 3.43 5.75
CA ILE A 105 -6.81 2.69 6.17
C ILE A 105 -6.85 2.58 7.69
N SER A 106 -6.64 1.38 8.23
CA SER A 106 -6.48 1.18 9.66
C SER A 106 -5.09 0.69 10.00
N ILE A 107 -4.55 1.17 11.12
CA ILE A 107 -3.24 0.81 11.64
C ILE A 107 -3.42 0.43 13.11
N THR A 108 -3.01 -0.78 13.46
CA THR A 108 -3.09 -1.25 14.86
C THR A 108 -2.03 -0.56 15.73
N ARG A 109 -2.27 -0.45 17.05
CA ARG A 109 -1.27 0.05 18.00
C ARG A 109 0.06 -0.72 17.94
N ARG A 110 0.01 -2.02 17.59
CA ARG A 110 1.23 -2.82 17.40
C ARG A 110 1.98 -2.37 16.14
N ALA A 111 1.27 -2.20 15.03
CA ALA A 111 1.84 -1.75 13.76
C ALA A 111 2.43 -0.33 13.88
N LEU A 112 1.79 0.58 14.63
CA LEU A 112 2.30 1.94 14.88
C LEU A 112 3.75 1.98 15.38
N LYS A 113 4.22 0.95 16.10
CA LYS A 113 5.62 0.89 16.53
C LYS A 113 6.59 0.89 15.36
N SER A 114 6.25 0.23 14.25
CA SER A 114 7.08 0.20 13.03
C SER A 114 7.10 1.53 12.28
N PHE A 115 6.01 2.30 12.34
CA PHE A 115 5.94 3.67 11.81
C PHE A 115 6.82 4.60 12.65
N ALA A 116 6.64 4.56 13.98
CA ALA A 116 7.41 5.38 14.91
C ALA A 116 8.93 5.10 14.86
N ALA A 117 9.33 3.84 14.63
CA ALA A 117 10.74 3.48 14.43
C ALA A 117 11.40 4.14 13.21
N LEU A 118 10.60 4.61 12.24
CA LEU A 118 11.06 5.41 11.10
C LEU A 118 10.77 6.91 11.27
N GLY A 119 10.36 7.35 12.46
CA GLY A 119 9.96 8.74 12.71
C GLY A 119 8.66 9.15 12.00
N LEU A 120 7.83 8.19 11.60
CA LEU A 120 6.57 8.45 10.90
C LEU A 120 5.41 8.42 11.90
N ASP A 121 4.61 9.48 11.90
CA ASP A 121 3.32 9.53 12.59
C ASP A 121 2.18 9.54 11.56
N PRO A 122 1.36 8.48 11.47
CA PRO A 122 0.24 8.45 10.53
C PRO A 122 -0.78 9.59 10.71
N LEU A 123 -0.86 10.22 11.90
CA LEU A 123 -1.77 11.34 12.11
C LEU A 123 -1.37 12.57 11.27
N THR A 124 -0.09 12.72 10.93
CA THR A 124 0.39 13.81 10.07
C THR A 124 0.04 13.61 8.59
N LEU A 125 -0.58 12.47 8.24
CA LEU A 125 -1.03 12.20 6.88
C LEU A 125 -2.34 12.92 6.55
N LYS A 126 -3.02 13.54 7.52
CA LYS A 126 -4.19 14.37 7.25
C LYS A 126 -3.86 15.47 6.22
N GLY A 127 -4.69 15.58 5.18
CA GLY A 127 -4.50 16.49 4.05
C GLY A 127 -3.51 16.01 3.00
N ARG A 128 -2.83 14.88 3.20
CA ARG A 128 -1.83 14.34 2.27
C ARG A 128 -2.47 13.38 1.26
N LYS A 129 -2.02 13.41 0.02
CA LYS A 129 -2.32 12.38 -0.98
C LYS A 129 -1.39 11.19 -0.75
N VAL A 130 -1.99 10.03 -0.58
CA VAL A 130 -1.27 8.78 -0.33
C VAL A 130 -1.65 7.73 -1.34
N ARG A 131 -0.74 6.77 -1.53
CA ARG A 131 -1.01 5.49 -2.19
C ARG A 131 -0.87 4.38 -1.17
N VAL A 132 -1.87 3.53 -1.06
CA VAL A 132 -1.86 2.37 -0.17
C VAL A 132 -2.02 1.08 -0.96
N ARG A 133 -1.35 0.01 -0.51
CA ARG A 133 -1.42 -1.32 -1.11
C ARG A 133 -1.80 -2.38 -0.09
N GLY A 134 -2.76 -3.23 -0.45
CA GLY A 134 -3.27 -4.25 0.46
C GLY A 134 -4.53 -4.95 -0.03
N TRP A 135 -4.96 -5.94 0.75
CA TRP A 135 -6.24 -6.61 0.55
C TRP A 135 -7.39 -5.74 1.05
N ILE A 136 -8.39 -5.51 0.20
CA ILE A 136 -9.60 -4.79 0.61
C ILE A 136 -10.49 -5.73 1.42
N LYS A 137 -10.68 -5.41 2.71
CA LYS A 137 -11.63 -6.08 3.60
C LYS A 137 -12.95 -5.30 3.63
N LYS A 138 -14.05 -5.98 3.95
CA LYS A 138 -15.35 -5.35 4.23
C LYS A 138 -15.52 -5.21 5.75
N ARG A 139 -15.47 -3.98 6.27
CA ARG A 139 -15.73 -3.67 7.69
C ARG A 139 -16.37 -2.29 7.80
N ASN A 140 -17.69 -2.26 7.84
CA ASN A 140 -18.51 -1.11 7.43
C ASN A 140 -18.25 -0.85 5.93
N GLY A 141 -17.32 0.05 5.59
CA GLY A 141 -16.85 0.30 4.24
C GLY A 141 -15.63 -0.55 3.82
N PRO A 142 -15.05 -0.26 2.63
CA PRO A 142 -13.77 -0.78 2.19
C PRO A 142 -12.64 -0.42 3.14
N LEU A 143 -11.84 -1.41 3.54
CA LEU A 143 -10.78 -1.23 4.53
C LEU A 143 -9.48 -1.91 4.07
N ILE A 144 -8.37 -1.18 4.12
CA ILE A 144 -7.04 -1.81 4.17
C ILE A 144 -6.49 -1.69 5.59
N GLU A 145 -6.00 -2.80 6.12
CA GLU A 145 -5.25 -2.81 7.38
C GLU A 145 -3.76 -2.74 7.04
N ALA A 146 -3.15 -1.59 7.32
CA ALA A 146 -1.72 -1.37 7.13
C ALA A 146 -0.96 -1.88 8.37
N SER A 147 -0.03 -2.80 8.12
CA SER A 147 0.74 -3.51 9.13
C SER A 147 2.16 -2.97 9.31
N HIS A 148 2.66 -2.23 8.30
CA HIS A 148 3.99 -1.64 8.24
C HIS A 148 3.97 -0.41 7.32
N PRO A 149 4.91 0.54 7.46
CA PRO A 149 4.85 1.83 6.78
C PRO A 149 4.96 1.74 5.25
N GLU A 150 5.69 0.79 4.69
CA GLU A 150 5.89 0.68 3.23
C GLU A 150 4.62 0.31 2.45
N GLN A 151 3.54 -0.07 3.13
CA GLN A 151 2.23 -0.20 2.49
C GLN A 151 1.62 1.16 2.13
N ILE A 152 2.10 2.27 2.71
CA ILE A 152 1.59 3.62 2.49
C ILE A 152 2.73 4.48 1.94
N GLU A 153 2.55 4.98 0.72
CA GLU A 153 3.43 5.95 0.09
C GLU A 153 2.78 7.32 0.13
N ILE A 154 3.53 8.35 0.50
CA ILE A 154 3.11 9.74 0.31
C ILE A 154 3.43 10.11 -1.13
N ILE A 155 2.44 10.62 -1.87
CA ILE A 155 2.56 10.90 -3.31
C ILE A 155 2.23 12.35 -3.68
N ASP A 156 2.12 13.21 -2.68
CA ASP A 156 2.13 14.65 -2.88
C ASP A 156 3.46 15.07 -3.51
N LYS A 157 3.39 15.92 -4.53
CA LYS A 157 4.53 16.66 -5.04
C LYS A 157 4.60 18.01 -4.34
#